data_AF-A0A2G9SLQ1-F1
#
_entry.id   AF-A0A2G9SLQ1-F1
#
_cell.length_a   1.000
_cell.length_b   1.000
_cell.length_c   1.000
_cell.angle_alpha   90.00
_cell.angle_beta   90.00
_cell.angle_gamma   90.00
#
_symmetry.space_group_name_H-M   'P 1'
#
loop_
_entity.id
_entity.type
_entity.pdbx_description
1 polymer ?
#
loop_
_entity_poly.entity_id
_entity_poly.type
_entity_poly.pdbx_seq_one_letter_code
_entity_poly.pdbx_strand_id
1 'polypeptide(L)' 'MASTLQLILCLGMAALCLANPVNNVRWCVKSEIELKKCKDVSQTCGGDQATLSCVLKGSVDDCLKAIAVSSF' A
#
# COMPACT_ATOMS: atom_id res chain seq x y z
N MET A 1 25.95 -15.33 -30.08
CA MET A 1 26.37 -14.72 -28.79
C MET A 1 25.68 -13.38 -28.52
N ALA A 2 25.48 -12.50 -29.51
CA ALA A 2 24.78 -11.22 -29.32
C ALA A 2 23.26 -11.39 -29.01
N SER A 3 22.54 -12.24 -29.75
CA SER A 3 21.08 -12.42 -29.55
C SER A 3 20.68 -12.95 -28.19
N THR A 4 21.50 -13.83 -27.59
CA THR A 4 21.23 -14.40 -26.26
C THR A 4 21.42 -13.36 -25.16
N LEU A 5 22.44 -12.51 -25.28
CA LEU A 5 22.70 -11.42 -24.34
C LEU A 5 21.58 -10.36 -24.38
N GLN A 6 21.12 -10.02 -25.59
CA GLN A 6 19.99 -9.10 -25.77
C GLN A 6 18.70 -9.63 -25.15
N LEU A 7 18.41 -10.93 -25.32
CA LEU A 7 17.22 -11.54 -24.75
C LEU A 7 17.24 -11.54 -23.21
N ILE A 8 18.39 -11.87 -22.60
CA ILE A 8 18.57 -11.83 -21.15
C ILE A 8 18.39 -10.42 -20.60
N LEU A 9 18.96 -9.41 -21.28
CA LEU A 9 18.83 -8.01 -20.86
C LEU A 9 17.36 -7.55 -20.91
N CYS A 10 16.62 -7.90 -21.96
CA CYS A 10 15.20 -7.57 -22.09
C CYS A 10 14.35 -8.23 -21.00
N LEU A 11 14.60 -9.52 -20.72
CA LEU A 11 13.90 -10.24 -19.66
C LEU A 11 14.19 -9.68 -18.27
N GLY A 12 15.44 -9.30 -18.00
CA GLY A 12 15.83 -8.64 -16.75
C GLY A 12 15.13 -7.30 -16.53
N MET A 13 15.05 -6.47 -17.58
CA MET A 13 14.32 -5.19 -17.51
C MET A 13 12.81 -5.39 -17.28
N ALA A 14 12.20 -6.37 -17.95
CA ALA A 14 10.78 -6.67 -17.76
C ALA A 14 10.48 -7.15 -16.34
N ALA A 15 11.35 -7.97 -15.75
CA ALA A 15 11.21 -8.44 -14.37
C ALA A 15 11.27 -7.28 -13.35
N LEU A 16 12.19 -6.34 -13.54
CA LEU A 16 12.30 -5.13 -12.70
C LEU A 16 11.05 -4.25 -12.78
N CYS A 17 10.45 -4.11 -13.97
CA CYS A 17 9.20 -3.35 -14.14
C CYS A 17 8.00 -4.00 -13.46
N LEU A 18 7.97 -5.34 -13.35
CA LEU A 18 6.88 -6.08 -12.71
C LEU A 18 7.05 -6.19 -11.18
N ALA A 19 8.23 -5.92 -10.65
CA ALA A 19 8.53 -5.96 -9.21
C ALA A 19 8.03 -4.72 -8.45
N ASN A 20 6.94 -4.07 -8.91
CA ASN A 20 6.35 -2.95 -8.18
C ASN A 20 5.67 -3.48 -6.90
N PRO A 21 6.16 -3.14 -5.70
CA PRO A 21 5.54 -3.61 -4.47
C PRO A 21 4.13 -3.01 -4.36
N VAL A 22 3.14 -3.88 -4.16
CA VAL A 22 1.79 -3.44 -3.80
C VAL A 22 1.87 -2.80 -2.42
N ASN A 23 1.66 -1.48 -2.36
CA ASN A 23 1.80 -0.74 -1.12
C ASN A 23 0.52 -0.90 -0.29
N ASN A 24 0.60 -1.65 0.81
CA ASN A 24 -0.49 -1.72 1.79
C ASN A 24 -0.37 -0.55 2.78
N VAL A 25 -1.27 0.43 2.64
CA VAL A 25 -1.32 1.60 3.52
C VAL A 25 -2.39 1.38 4.58
N ARG A 26 -1.99 1.40 5.86
CA ARG A 26 -2.92 1.35 7.00
C ARG A 26 -3.24 2.77 7.47
N TRP A 27 -4.49 3.19 7.29
CA TRP A 27 -4.98 4.51 7.69
C TRP A 27 -5.72 4.41 9.03
N CYS A 28 -5.15 5.03 10.07
CA CYS A 28 -5.80 5.15 11.37
C CYS A 28 -6.78 6.34 11.41
N VAL A 29 -7.99 6.10 11.91
CA VAL A 29 -9.08 7.08 12.03
C VAL A 29 -9.57 7.14 13.47
N LYS A 30 -10.15 8.28 13.88
CA LYS A 30 -10.56 8.53 15.27
C LYS A 30 -12.07 8.43 15.49
N SER A 31 -12.86 8.58 14.43
CA SER A 31 -14.32 8.56 14.51
C SER A 31 -14.94 7.57 13.55
N GLU A 32 -16.16 7.12 13.86
CA GLU A 32 -16.91 6.23 12.95
C GLU A 32 -17.26 6.92 11.62
N ILE A 33 -17.43 8.24 11.63
CA ILE A 33 -17.67 9.05 10.42
C ILE A 33 -16.42 9.00 9.53
N GLU A 34 -15.23 9.18 10.10
CA GLU A 34 -13.97 9.03 9.37
C GLU A 34 -13.73 7.60 8.91
N LEU A 35 -14.15 6.59 9.70
CA LEU A 35 -14.05 5.19 9.30
C LEU A 35 -14.89 4.91 8.06
N LYS A 36 -16.11 5.44 7.99
CA LYS A 36 -16.95 5.32 6.80
C LYS A 36 -16.30 5.98 5.59
N LYS A 37 -15.84 7.22 5.73
CA LYS A 37 -15.11 7.93 4.67
C LYS A 37 -13.86 7.18 4.21
N CYS A 38 -13.10 6.60 5.14
CA CYS A 38 -11.91 5.83 4.84
C CYS A 38 -12.24 4.57 4.03
N LYS A 39 -13.34 3.88 4.34
CA LYS A 39 -13.80 2.72 3.56
C LYS A 39 -14.20 3.14 2.15
N ASP A 40 -14.94 4.23 2.00
CA ASP A 40 -15.35 4.74 0.69
C ASP A 40 -14.11 5.11 -0.16
N VAL A 41 -13.10 5.74 0.45
CA VAL A 41 -11.80 6.01 -0.18
C VAL A 41 -11.05 4.73 -0.52
N SER A 42 -11.04 3.73 0.36
CA SER A 42 -10.36 2.46 0.09
C SER A 42 -10.93 1.73 -1.12
N GLN A 43 -12.24 1.87 -1.36
CA GLN A 43 -12.94 1.27 -2.49
C GLN A 43 -12.77 2.08 -3.77
N THR A 44 -12.69 3.41 -3.67
CA THR A 44 -12.61 4.30 -4.85
C THR A 44 -11.16 4.48 -5.31
N CYS A 45 -10.20 4.47 -4.38
CA CYS A 45 -8.79 4.73 -4.63
C CYS A 45 -7.91 3.47 -4.52
N GLY A 46 -8.44 2.35 -4.04
CA GLY A 46 -7.75 1.07 -4.06
C GLY A 46 -7.64 0.55 -5.49
N GLY A 47 -6.42 0.47 -6.01
CA GLY A 47 -6.13 -0.08 -7.34
C GLY A 47 -4.97 -1.06 -7.27
N ASP A 48 -4.52 -1.56 -8.43
CA ASP A 48 -3.50 -2.63 -8.55
C ASP A 48 -2.16 -2.32 -7.85
N GLN A 49 -1.88 -1.06 -7.52
CA GLN A 49 -0.61 -0.62 -6.95
C GLN A 49 -0.66 -0.29 -5.45
N ALA A 50 -1.85 -0.10 -4.87
CA ALA A 50 -1.98 0.26 -3.46
C ALA A 50 -3.31 -0.21 -2.87
N THR A 51 -3.23 -0.85 -1.70
CA THR A 51 -4.40 -1.27 -0.92
C THR A 51 -4.48 -0.44 0.35
N LEU A 52 -5.63 0.18 0.61
CA LEU A 52 -5.84 0.98 1.80
C LEU A 52 -6.67 0.23 2.85
N SER A 53 -6.17 0.10 4.07
CA SER A 53 -6.86 -0.57 5.18
C SER A 53 -7.15 0.43 6.30
N CYS A 54 -8.39 0.47 6.81
CA CYS A 54 -8.82 1.44 7.81
C CYS A 54 -8.79 0.85 9.24
N VAL A 55 -8.19 1.55 10.18
CA VAL A 55 -8.08 1.14 11.59
C VAL A 55 -8.70 2.22 12.49
N LEU A 56 -9.65 1.86 13.34
CA LEU A 56 -10.27 2.79 14.28
C LEU A 56 -9.53 2.75 15.63
N LYS A 57 -9.13 3.92 16.16
CA LYS A 57 -8.60 4.07 17.53
C LYS A 57 -9.30 5.22 18.25
N GLY A 58 -9.26 5.21 19.59
CA GLY A 58 -9.96 6.20 20.42
C GLY A 58 -9.28 7.58 20.49
N SER A 59 -7.97 7.66 20.24
CA SER A 59 -7.21 8.91 20.31
C SER A 59 -6.15 9.01 19.21
N VAL A 60 -5.69 10.24 18.95
CA VAL A 60 -4.60 10.50 17.99
C VAL A 60 -3.28 9.92 18.50
N ASP A 61 -3.03 10.00 19.81
CA ASP A 61 -1.86 9.41 20.46
C ASP A 61 -1.79 7.89 20.25
N ASP A 62 -2.93 7.20 20.29
CA ASP A 62 -2.98 5.76 20.02
C ASP A 62 -2.67 5.44 18.56
N CYS A 63 -3.15 6.27 17.61
CA CYS A 63 -2.76 6.15 16.21
C CYS A 63 -1.25 6.38 16.02
N LEU A 64 -0.67 7.41 16.66
CA LEU A 64 0.76 7.72 16.57
C LEU A 64 1.63 6.60 17.15
N LYS A 65 1.23 6.04 18.30
CA LYS A 65 1.89 4.85 18.86
C LYS A 65 1.81 3.68 17.88
N ALA A 66 0.63 3.39 17.34
CA ALA A 66 0.44 2.31 16.37
C ALA A 66 1.32 2.49 15.11
N ILE A 67 1.48 3.74 14.62
CA ILE A 67 2.40 4.07 13.53
C ILE A 67 3.85 3.78 13.95
N ALA A 68 4.27 4.28 15.11
CA ALA A 68 5.66 4.19 15.57
C ALA A 68 6.14 2.74 15.76
N VAL A 69 5.26 1.85 16.23
CA VAL A 69 5.58 0.42 16.41
C VAL A 69 5.07 -0.47 15.28
N SER A 70 4.52 0.11 14.22
CA SER A 70 3.96 -0.62 13.06
C SER A 70 2.85 -1.62 13.42
N SER A 71 2.17 -1.45 14.56
CA SER A 71 1.14 -2.34 15.09
C SER A 71 -0.23 -1.67 15.05
N PHE A 72 -0.94 -1.84 13.94
CA PHE A 72 -2.29 -1.31 13.74
C PHE A 72 -3.36 -2.35 14.03
#